data_AF-A0A5J6U7B0-F1
#
_entry.id   AF-A0A5J6U7B0-F1
#
_cell.length_a   1.000
_cell.length_b   1.000
_cell.length_c   1.000
_cell.angle_alpha   90.00
_cell.angle_beta   90.00
_cell.angle_gamma   90.00
#
_symmetry.space_group_name_H-M   'P 1'
#
loop_
_entity.id
_entity.type
_entity.pdbx_description
1 polymer ?
#
loop_
_entity_poly.entity_id
_entity_poly.type
_entity_poly.pdbx_seq_one_letter_code
_entity_poly.pdbx_strand_id
1 'polypeptide(L)'
;MKHIPRTATVLTIGAATLFTLTACSGGGHSGTYFDDGRSAPIGRLIIDGDDVTYESFRCAGGSESSKKSQGVFNEDGNLITWTQEGRFVRSDPFTATSDGDVVTLGETPFMKEGSDAAQELIDDFEQLCTGRDGDWQSPL
;
A
#
# COMPACT_ATOMS: atom_id res chain seq x y z
N MET A 1 79.26 -12.81 7.47
CA MET A 1 78.53 -12.96 6.18
C MET A 1 77.03 -12.92 6.52
N LYS A 2 76.28 -11.84 6.22
CA LYS A 2 75.41 -11.67 5.02
C LYS A 2 74.50 -12.92 4.81
N HIS A 3 73.16 -12.93 4.86
CA HIS A 3 72.14 -11.97 4.41
C HIS A 3 70.76 -12.13 5.13
N ILE A 4 69.99 -11.02 5.07
CA ILE A 4 68.61 -10.67 5.47
C ILE A 4 67.57 -11.35 4.50
N PRO A 5 66.22 -11.17 4.58
CA PRO A 5 65.16 -11.44 5.58
C PRO A 5 64.06 -12.41 5.02
N ARG A 6 62.95 -12.64 5.75
CA ARG A 6 61.61 -12.67 5.12
C ARG A 6 60.46 -12.42 6.11
N THR A 7 59.74 -11.36 5.78
CA THR A 7 58.48 -10.82 6.31
C THR A 7 57.29 -11.76 6.05
N ALA A 8 56.32 -11.81 6.98
CA ALA A 8 54.90 -12.12 6.71
C ALA A 8 54.06 -11.53 7.86
N THR A 9 53.62 -10.28 7.74
CA THR A 9 52.25 -9.88 7.35
C THR A 9 51.22 -10.15 8.45
N VAL A 10 50.98 -9.10 9.24
CA VAL A 10 49.83 -8.92 10.13
C VAL A 10 48.60 -8.68 9.25
N LEU A 11 47.58 -9.53 9.35
CA LEU A 11 46.26 -9.29 8.75
C LEU A 11 45.31 -8.90 9.90
N THR A 12 45.31 -7.62 10.27
CA THR A 12 44.32 -7.09 11.20
C THR A 12 43.00 -6.98 10.45
N ILE A 13 42.02 -7.75 10.91
CA ILE A 13 40.65 -7.82 10.38
C ILE A 13 40.09 -6.39 10.34
N GLY A 14 39.69 -5.96 9.14
CA GLY A 14 39.10 -4.66 8.89
C GLY A 14 37.82 -4.48 9.70
N ALA A 15 37.77 -3.42 10.48
CA ALA A 15 36.52 -2.87 10.98
C ALA A 15 35.73 -2.33 9.79
N ALA A 16 34.92 -3.19 9.18
CA ALA A 16 33.82 -2.74 8.34
C ALA A 16 32.85 -2.01 9.29
N THR A 17 32.93 -0.69 9.28
CA THR A 17 31.87 0.18 9.80
C THR A 17 30.59 -0.21 9.07
N LEU A 18 29.77 -1.02 9.73
CA LEU A 18 28.37 -1.19 9.40
C LEU A 18 27.77 0.21 9.43
N PHE A 19 27.61 0.81 8.26
CA PHE A 19 26.61 1.85 8.09
C PHE A 19 25.29 1.16 8.44
N THR A 20 24.88 1.33 9.69
CA THR A 20 23.50 1.17 10.10
C THR A 20 22.73 2.14 9.21
N LEU A 21 22.20 1.62 8.11
CA LEU A 21 21.10 2.26 7.40
C LEU A 21 20.05 2.46 8.48
N THR A 22 19.97 3.69 8.98
CA THR A 22 18.77 4.20 9.62
C THR A 22 17.69 4.06 8.56
N ALA A 23 17.01 2.92 8.57
CA ALA A 23 15.67 2.79 8.04
C ALA A 23 14.82 3.75 8.89
N CYS A 24 14.87 5.03 8.51
CA CYS A 24 13.98 6.06 9.02
C CYS A 24 12.58 5.66 8.59
N SER A 25 11.84 5.10 9.56
CA SER A 25 10.45 5.45 9.86
C SER A 25 9.60 5.94 8.68
N GLY A 26 8.96 5.00 7.97
CA GLY A 26 7.85 5.32 7.06
C GLY A 26 6.81 4.19 6.93
N GLY A 27 7.09 2.99 7.46
CA GLY A 27 6.25 1.81 7.23
C GLY A 27 5.37 1.47 8.44
N GLY A 28 4.19 2.07 8.52
CA GLY A 28 3.16 1.67 9.49
C GLY A 28 1.87 1.14 8.87
N HIS A 29 1.59 1.48 7.61
CA HIS A 29 0.26 1.36 7.03
C HIS A 29 0.19 0.52 5.76
N SER A 30 1.26 -0.23 5.44
CA SER A 30 1.23 -1.15 4.30
C SER A 30 0.10 -2.17 4.44
N GLY A 31 -0.63 -2.39 3.35
CA GLY A 31 -1.78 -3.29 3.32
C GLY A 31 -2.75 -2.96 2.20
N THR A 32 -3.73 -3.85 2.06
CA THR A 32 -4.90 -3.66 1.20
C THR A 32 -6.07 -3.19 2.06
N TYR A 33 -6.82 -2.21 1.58
CA TYR A 33 -7.98 -1.65 2.28
C TYR A 33 -9.14 -1.44 1.31
N PHE A 34 -10.37 -1.54 1.80
CA PHE A 34 -11.59 -1.45 1.01
C PHE A 34 -12.49 -0.32 1.53
N ASP A 35 -13.01 0.52 0.62
CA ASP A 35 -14.02 1.51 0.98
C ASP A 35 -15.43 0.94 0.87
N ASP A 36 -16.36 1.57 1.59
CA ASP A 36 -17.67 0.97 1.85
C ASP A 36 -18.56 0.83 0.64
N GLY A 37 -18.21 1.45 -0.50
CA GLY A 37 -18.77 1.18 -1.83
C GLY A 37 -20.28 0.90 -1.87
N ARG A 38 -21.10 1.44 -0.94
CA ARG A 38 -22.43 0.90 -0.54
C ARG A 38 -23.45 0.85 -1.68
N SER A 39 -23.07 1.39 -2.82
CA SER A 39 -23.61 1.13 -4.14
C SER A 39 -22.41 1.02 -5.07
N ALA A 40 -22.21 -0.15 -5.70
CA ALA A 40 -21.10 -0.40 -6.63
C ALA A 40 -20.75 0.86 -7.45
N PRO A 41 -19.46 1.26 -7.49
CA PRO A 41 -18.28 0.42 -7.29
C PRO A 41 -17.75 0.31 -5.85
N ILE A 42 -17.07 -0.80 -5.54
CA ILE A 42 -16.19 -0.95 -4.36
C ILE A 42 -14.79 -0.43 -4.69
N GLY A 43 -14.18 0.35 -3.78
CA GLY A 43 -12.81 0.83 -3.90
C GLY A 43 -11.80 -0.06 -3.19
N ARG A 44 -10.62 -0.26 -3.78
CA ARG A 44 -9.46 -0.93 -3.18
C ARG A 44 -8.29 0.03 -3.13
N LEU A 45 -7.75 0.26 -1.95
CA LEU A 45 -6.53 1.03 -1.71
C LEU A 45 -5.42 0.07 -1.31
N ILE A 46 -4.29 0.12 -2.01
CA ILE A 46 -3.10 -0.69 -1.74
C ILE A 46 -2.00 0.29 -1.33
N ILE A 47 -1.43 0.07 -0.16
CA ILE A 47 -0.28 0.82 0.35
C ILE A 47 0.90 -0.13 0.43
N ASP A 48 1.98 0.18 -0.27
CA ASP A 48 3.24 -0.57 -0.26
C ASP A 48 4.41 0.37 0.02
N GLY A 49 4.73 0.55 1.30
CA GLY A 49 5.70 1.56 1.72
C GLY A 49 5.18 2.96 1.42
N ASP A 50 5.91 3.70 0.59
CA ASP A 50 5.53 5.05 0.18
C ASP A 50 4.57 5.05 -1.01
N ASP A 51 4.47 3.95 -1.75
CA ASP A 51 3.65 3.85 -2.95
C ASP A 51 2.19 3.52 -2.59
N VAL A 52 1.25 4.25 -3.20
CA VAL A 52 -0.18 4.10 -2.98
C VAL A 52 -0.90 3.91 -4.31
N THR A 53 -1.71 2.87 -4.40
CA THR A 53 -2.57 2.59 -5.56
C THR A 53 -4.02 2.52 -5.13
N TYR A 54 -4.90 3.24 -5.83
CA TYR A 54 -6.34 3.09 -5.70
C TYR A 54 -6.94 2.49 -6.99
N GLU A 55 -7.85 1.54 -6.84
CA GLU A 55 -8.63 0.92 -7.90
C GLU A 55 -10.11 0.84 -7.50
N SER A 56 -11.02 0.77 -8.48
CA SER A 56 -12.44 0.55 -8.21
C SER A 56 -13.05 -0.50 -9.12
N PHE A 57 -13.95 -1.30 -8.59
CA PHE A 57 -14.52 -2.47 -9.26
C PHE A 57 -16.04 -2.38 -9.39
N ARG A 58 -16.55 -2.75 -10.55
CA ARG A 58 -18.01 -2.86 -10.83
C ARG A 58 -18.39 -4.29 -11.19
N CYS A 59 -19.67 -4.61 -11.05
CA CYS A 59 -20.22 -5.92 -11.41
C CYS A 59 -20.01 -6.31 -12.87
N ALA A 60 -19.87 -5.37 -13.81
CA ALA A 60 -19.55 -5.71 -15.21
C ALA A 60 -18.08 -6.20 -15.43
N GLY A 61 -17.45 -6.76 -14.40
CA GLY A 61 -16.22 -7.55 -14.47
C GLY A 61 -14.91 -6.78 -14.68
N GLY A 62 -14.93 -5.44 -14.62
CA GLY A 62 -13.77 -4.61 -14.93
C GLY A 62 -13.35 -3.73 -13.77
N SER A 63 -12.04 -3.68 -13.50
CA SER A 63 -11.45 -2.51 -12.85
C SER A 63 -11.75 -1.28 -13.71
N GLU A 64 -12.18 -0.19 -13.11
CA GLU A 64 -12.34 1.06 -13.83
C GLU A 64 -10.97 1.72 -14.01
N SER A 65 -10.27 1.39 -15.11
CA SER A 65 -8.93 1.92 -15.37
C SER A 65 -8.87 3.46 -15.41
N SER A 66 -9.96 4.13 -15.81
CA SER A 66 -10.09 5.60 -15.76
C SER A 66 -10.25 6.15 -14.34
N LYS A 67 -10.48 5.30 -13.34
CA LYS A 67 -10.59 5.63 -11.92
C LYS A 67 -9.37 5.18 -11.12
N LYS A 68 -8.43 4.46 -11.74
CA LYS A 68 -7.17 4.08 -11.11
C LYS A 68 -6.34 5.32 -10.79
N SER A 69 -5.90 5.44 -9.55
CA SER A 69 -4.98 6.49 -9.12
C SER A 69 -3.71 5.86 -8.57
N GLN A 70 -2.55 6.46 -8.85
CA GLN A 70 -1.28 6.09 -8.24
C GLN A 70 -0.67 7.33 -7.62
N GLY A 71 -0.13 7.20 -6.42
CA GLY A 71 0.43 8.30 -5.66
C GLY A 71 1.54 7.83 -4.74
N VAL A 72 2.20 8.81 -4.13
CA VAL A 72 3.32 8.57 -3.21
C VAL A 72 3.07 9.39 -1.95
N PHE A 73 3.38 8.82 -0.79
CA PHE A 73 3.40 9.55 0.47
C PHE A 73 4.43 10.69 0.46
N ASN A 74 4.14 11.75 1.20
CA ASN A 74 5.16 12.73 1.58
C ASN A 74 6.06 12.17 2.70
N GLU A 75 7.14 12.88 3.02
CA GLU A 75 8.10 12.47 4.06
C GLU A 75 7.45 12.26 5.44
N ASP A 76 6.35 12.96 5.73
CA ASP A 76 5.62 12.85 7.00
C ASP A 76 4.59 11.70 7.01
N GLY A 77 4.34 11.03 5.88
CA GLY A 77 3.35 9.95 5.75
C GLY A 77 1.90 10.38 5.97
N ASN A 78 1.60 11.68 5.91
CA ASN A 78 0.28 12.26 6.23
C ASN A 78 -0.43 12.87 5.01
N LEU A 79 0.21 12.83 3.84
CA LEU A 79 -0.33 13.34 2.59
C LEU A 79 0.10 12.40 1.47
N ILE A 80 -0.84 12.02 0.61
CA ILE A 80 -0.55 11.30 -0.62
C ILE A 80 -0.59 12.30 -1.77
N THR A 81 0.46 12.32 -2.60
CA THR A 81 0.48 13.08 -3.86
C THR A 81 0.25 12.14 -5.02
N TRP A 82 -0.83 12.35 -5.78
CA TRP A 82 -1.23 11.51 -6.89
C TRP A 82 -0.42 11.85 -8.15
N THR A 83 0.48 10.94 -8.52
CA THR A 83 1.34 11.04 -9.71
C THR A 83 0.62 10.55 -10.97
N GLN A 84 -0.35 9.64 -10.80
CA GLN A 84 -1.35 9.30 -11.81
C GLN A 84 -2.74 9.63 -11.28
N GLU A 85 -3.38 10.61 -11.91
CA GLU A 85 -4.74 11.02 -11.56
C GLU A 85 -5.81 10.04 -12.11
N GLY A 86 -6.88 9.88 -11.34
CA GLY A 86 -7.98 8.95 -11.63
C GLY A 86 -9.21 9.33 -10.84
N ARG A 87 -9.57 8.53 -9.82
CA ARG A 87 -10.56 8.94 -8.82
C ARG A 87 -10.03 10.09 -7.97
N PHE A 88 -8.77 9.99 -7.56
CA PHE A 88 -8.10 11.00 -6.77
C PHE A 88 -7.17 11.85 -7.64
N VAL A 89 -6.98 13.11 -7.23
CA VAL A 89 -6.28 14.16 -7.98
C VAL A 89 -5.45 15.01 -7.03
N ARG A 90 -4.35 15.60 -7.53
CA ARG A 90 -3.44 16.44 -6.73
C ARG A 90 -2.90 15.73 -5.49
N SER A 91 -3.42 16.07 -4.31
CA SER A 91 -2.99 15.50 -3.04
C SER A 91 -4.17 15.36 -2.09
N ASP A 92 -4.18 14.29 -1.33
CA ASP A 92 -5.20 14.00 -0.32
C ASP A 92 -4.54 13.76 1.05
N PRO A 93 -5.13 14.29 2.14
CA PRO A 93 -4.64 14.02 3.48
C PRO A 93 -4.88 12.55 3.82
N PHE A 94 -3.95 11.97 4.55
CA PHE A 94 -3.99 10.59 4.98
C PHE A 94 -3.90 10.52 6.51
N THR A 95 -4.75 9.68 7.09
CA THR A 95 -4.67 9.31 8.50
C THR A 95 -4.93 7.81 8.66
N ALA A 96 -4.42 7.24 9.73
CA ALA A 96 -4.67 5.85 10.09
C ALA A 96 -5.01 5.76 11.58
N THR A 97 -5.86 4.79 11.93
CA THR A 97 -6.08 4.40 13.32
C THR A 97 -4.79 3.83 13.90
N SER A 98 -4.68 3.86 15.24
CA SER A 98 -3.47 3.40 15.92
C SER A 98 -3.17 1.90 15.74
N ASP A 99 -4.20 1.10 15.48
CA ASP A 99 -4.09 -0.32 15.12
C ASP A 99 -3.81 -0.55 13.62
N GLY A 100 -4.00 0.49 12.79
CA GLY A 100 -3.83 0.41 11.34
C GLY A 100 -4.92 -0.37 10.62
N ASP A 101 -6.05 -0.67 11.28
CA ASP A 101 -7.17 -1.40 10.69
C ASP A 101 -8.09 -0.51 9.85
N VAL A 102 -8.07 0.80 10.09
CA VAL A 102 -8.80 1.79 9.30
C VAL A 102 -7.84 2.88 8.87
N VAL A 103 -7.83 3.17 7.57
CA VAL A 103 -7.16 4.34 7.02
C VAL A 103 -8.19 5.29 6.44
N THR A 104 -7.93 6.58 6.47
CA THR A 104 -8.82 7.60 5.94
C THR A 104 -8.06 8.48 4.97
N LEU A 105 -8.57 8.56 3.75
CA LEU A 105 -8.08 9.41 2.69
C LEU A 105 -9.09 10.53 2.45
N GLY A 106 -8.72 11.77 2.76
CA GLY A 106 -9.68 12.88 2.80
C GLY A 106 -10.73 12.64 3.88
N GLU A 107 -11.96 12.39 3.45
CA GLU A 107 -13.11 12.05 4.32
C GLU A 107 -13.57 10.58 4.13
N THR A 108 -12.88 9.82 3.29
CA THR A 108 -13.28 8.45 2.93
C THR A 108 -12.52 7.44 3.79
N PRO A 109 -13.18 6.67 4.66
CA PRO A 109 -12.56 5.58 5.39
C PRO A 109 -12.41 4.34 4.51
N PHE A 110 -11.33 3.60 4.74
CA PHE A 110 -11.03 2.32 4.12
C PHE A 110 -10.70 1.30 5.22
N MET A 111 -11.30 0.13 5.13
CA MET A 111 -11.17 -0.96 6.09
C MET A 111 -10.12 -1.96 5.62
N LYS A 112 -9.22 -2.37 6.51
CA LYS A 112 -8.14 -3.30 6.16
C LYS A 112 -8.67 -4.66 5.77
N GLU A 113 -8.11 -5.23 4.71
CA GLU A 113 -8.35 -6.60 4.28
C GLU A 113 -8.17 -7.59 5.44
N GLY A 114 -9.08 -8.55 5.55
CA GLY A 114 -9.11 -9.54 6.62
C GLY A 114 -9.76 -9.07 7.93
N SER A 115 -10.18 -7.81 8.03
CA SER A 115 -11.08 -7.36 9.10
C SER A 115 -12.53 -7.79 8.84
N ASP A 116 -13.33 -7.97 9.90
CA ASP A 116 -14.75 -8.29 9.78
C ASP A 116 -15.50 -7.25 8.93
N ALA A 117 -15.15 -5.96 9.07
CA ALA A 117 -15.75 -4.88 8.30
C ALA A 117 -15.40 -4.96 6.81
N ALA A 118 -14.14 -5.22 6.46
CA ALA A 118 -13.77 -5.39 5.05
C ALA A 118 -14.40 -6.64 4.44
N GLN A 119 -14.50 -7.74 5.21
CA GLN A 119 -15.15 -8.97 4.76
C GLN A 119 -16.63 -8.74 4.47
N GLU A 120 -17.36 -8.05 5.35
CA GLU A 120 -18.77 -7.70 5.12
C GLU A 120 -18.94 -6.87 3.83
N LEU A 121 -18.06 -5.90 3.59
CA LEU A 121 -18.09 -5.08 2.37
C LEU A 121 -17.84 -5.89 1.09
N ILE A 122 -16.87 -6.80 1.13
CA ILE A 122 -16.55 -7.69 0.01
C ILE A 122 -17.74 -8.62 -0.24
N ASP A 123 -18.24 -9.29 0.80
CA ASP A 123 -19.37 -10.23 0.69
C ASP A 123 -20.63 -9.55 0.13
N ASP A 124 -20.95 -8.33 0.59
CA ASP A 124 -22.08 -7.53 0.08
C ASP A 124 -21.90 -7.18 -1.40
N PHE A 125 -20.68 -6.79 -1.81
CA PHE A 125 -20.37 -6.51 -3.20
C PHE A 125 -20.48 -7.76 -4.08
N GLU A 126 -19.93 -8.88 -3.63
CA GLU A 126 -20.01 -10.16 -4.35
C GLU A 126 -21.46 -10.64 -4.49
N GLN A 127 -22.27 -10.54 -3.43
CA GLN A 127 -23.69 -10.87 -3.46
C GLN A 127 -24.45 -9.96 -4.43
N LEU A 128 -24.19 -8.65 -4.39
CA LEU A 128 -24.81 -7.68 -5.30
C LEU A 128 -24.49 -8.01 -6.77
N CYS A 129 -23.24 -8.33 -7.07
CA CYS A 129 -22.80 -8.59 -8.45
C CYS A 129 -23.28 -9.95 -8.97
N THR A 130 -23.23 -10.99 -8.14
CA THR A 130 -23.81 -12.31 -8.49
C THR A 130 -25.31 -12.23 -8.75
N GLY A 131 -26.03 -11.38 -8.01
CA GLY A 131 -27.47 -11.17 -8.22
C GLY A 131 -27.82 -10.40 -9.49
N ARG A 132 -26.89 -9.65 -10.08
CA ARG A 132 -27.09 -8.86 -11.30
C ARG A 132 -26.68 -9.61 -12.56
N ASP A 133 -25.52 -10.26 -12.51
CA ASP A 133 -24.89 -10.93 -13.65
C ASP A 133 -24.55 -12.37 -13.24
N GLY A 134 -25.37 -13.34 -13.66
CA GLY A 134 -25.24 -14.75 -13.24
C GLY A 134 -23.93 -15.45 -13.63
N ASP A 135 -23.13 -14.83 -14.50
CA ASP A 135 -21.80 -15.29 -14.95
C ASP A 135 -20.65 -14.45 -14.35
N TRP A 136 -20.93 -13.62 -13.34
CA TRP A 136 -19.92 -12.75 -12.73
C TRP A 136 -18.81 -13.55 -12.04
N GLN A 137 -17.57 -13.12 -12.24
CA GLN A 137 -16.39 -13.62 -11.53
C GLN A 137 -15.79 -12.48 -10.71
N SER A 138 -15.51 -12.75 -9.44
CA SER A 138 -14.96 -11.75 -8.52
C SER A 138 -13.58 -11.28 -8.98
N PRO A 139 -13.34 -9.96 -9.13
CA PRO A 139 -12.02 -9.41 -9.42
C PRO A 139 -11.21 -9.10 -8.15
N LEU A 140 -11.76 -9.40 -6.97
CA LEU A 140 -11.19 -9.09 -5.66
C LEU A 140 -10.33 -10.23 -5.14
#